data_AF-A0A4R5BBB6-F1
#
_entry.id   AF-A0A4R5BBB6-F1
#
_cell.length_a   1.000
_cell.length_b   1.000
_cell.length_c   1.000
_cell.angle_alpha   90.00
_cell.angle_beta   90.00
_cell.angle_gamma   90.00
#
_symmetry.space_group_name_H-M   'P 1'
#
loop_
_entity.id
_entity.type
_entity.pdbx_description
1 polymer ?
#
loop_
_entity_poly.entity_id
_entity_poly.type
_entity_poly.pdbx_seq_one_letter_code
_entity_poly.pdbx_strand_id
1 'polypeptide(L)'
;MEVPESRTEQMAPQLRIEGAVMAARRPVERAVPMPAPQVTGHRFLIYKQDPSVTALGVRLVFVPTVVLNGPMDARIRTELSGTAPVARNANGDFIFTANSPQFDCAHTFAVVRETLTMYERHNGGNPIPFAWNVGGNTDRISVFPRAATGANAFYSRTAKALKFLFFTSQGQPASSTVFTCRSLDIVSHEMGHAVLDGLKPGWLAAGNPPQTGGLHESFGDLSAIFLALAQPDQAEALVALTKANLHDKSFLPALAEEFGAALGMPGSLRNADNDLKLSQVGNEVHAISQVFTGAVYDVLADVYAFELARQRRTKDPTVILIEVAAHLCKLLFDAMVASPATAAKYVDVANKMLQISASRGDPAIYRTFIRNRFAVREVTTAATPLRDMMSGLMRMTEADYTGDGRDVTEVEVHDEHSASLRAEQDRSRCCGTMQMPEYQVIDAERLAKRGALDDDDILRPELEELSRAFNK
;
A
#
# COMPACT_ATOMS: atom_id res chain seq x y z
N MET A 1 16.07 17.66 -33.27
CA MET A 1 15.58 18.30 -34.51
C MET A 1 15.02 19.64 -34.09
N GLU A 2 15.80 20.71 -34.24
CA GLU A 2 15.40 22.06 -33.83
C GLU A 2 14.30 22.60 -34.74
N VAL A 3 13.29 23.22 -34.13
CA VAL A 3 12.19 23.85 -34.85
C VAL A 3 12.62 25.26 -35.27
N PRO A 4 12.53 25.66 -36.55
CA PRO A 4 12.97 26.97 -37.01
C PRO A 4 12.09 28.11 -36.47
N GLU A 5 12.71 29.25 -36.15
CA GLU A 5 12.10 30.48 -35.57
C GLU A 5 11.04 31.17 -36.45
N SER A 6 10.77 30.69 -37.66
CA SER A 6 9.88 31.36 -38.62
C SER A 6 8.38 31.08 -38.45
N ARG A 7 7.94 30.45 -37.35
CA ARG A 7 6.49 30.23 -37.06
C ARG A 7 5.91 31.10 -35.95
N THR A 8 6.71 31.89 -35.24
CA THR A 8 6.24 32.73 -34.12
C THR A 8 5.44 33.96 -34.59
N GLU A 9 5.55 34.33 -35.87
CA GLU A 9 4.92 35.55 -36.39
C GLU A 9 3.46 35.40 -36.87
N GLN A 10 2.90 34.19 -36.92
CA GLN A 10 1.50 33.96 -37.27
C GLN A 10 0.56 33.74 -36.06
N MET A 11 1.01 33.99 -34.84
CA MET A 11 0.13 33.96 -33.67
C MET A 11 -0.73 35.23 -33.60
N ALA A 12 -2.04 35.04 -33.44
CA ALA A 12 -3.00 36.12 -33.28
C ALA A 12 -2.58 37.07 -32.12
N PRO A 13 -2.80 38.39 -32.23
CA PRO A 13 -2.31 39.39 -31.27
C PRO A 13 -2.72 39.15 -29.80
N GLN A 14 -3.78 38.36 -29.57
CA GLN A 14 -4.30 38.00 -28.24
C GLN A 14 -3.39 37.03 -27.46
N LEU A 15 -2.35 36.46 -28.09
CA LEU A 15 -1.43 35.50 -27.47
C LEU A 15 0.00 36.04 -27.33
N ARG A 16 0.23 37.35 -27.48
CA ARG A 16 1.54 37.99 -27.24
C ARG A 16 1.53 38.77 -25.91
N ILE A 17 2.58 38.59 -25.11
CA ILE A 17 2.70 39.11 -23.73
C ILE A 17 2.79 40.65 -23.66
N GLU A 18 3.09 41.34 -24.75
CA GLU A 18 3.41 42.79 -24.72
C GLU A 18 2.33 43.71 -25.33
N GLY A 19 1.14 43.20 -25.65
CA GLY A 19 0.13 43.96 -26.42
C GLY A 19 -1.24 44.08 -25.75
N ALA A 20 -1.32 44.44 -24.47
CA ALA A 20 -2.62 44.57 -23.78
C ALA A 20 -2.84 45.98 -23.18
N VAL A 21 -2.67 47.03 -23.99
CA VAL A 21 -3.24 48.35 -23.64
C VAL A 21 -3.85 48.99 -24.88
N MET A 22 -5.08 48.61 -25.24
CA MET A 22 -6.04 49.50 -25.87
C MET A 22 -7.48 49.10 -25.52
N ALA A 23 -8.18 50.06 -24.91
CA ALA A 23 -9.61 50.22 -24.66
C ALA A 23 -10.54 49.03 -24.97
N ALA A 24 -10.75 48.15 -24.00
CA ALA A 24 -11.91 47.26 -23.98
C ALA A 24 -13.08 47.96 -23.26
N ARG A 25 -14.26 47.98 -23.90
CA ARG A 25 -15.54 48.35 -23.28
C ARG A 25 -15.67 47.65 -21.93
N ARG A 26 -16.14 48.36 -20.89
CA ARG A 26 -16.47 47.76 -19.57
C ARG A 26 -17.29 46.49 -19.82
N PRO A 27 -16.76 45.29 -19.47
CA PRO A 27 -17.56 44.08 -19.51
C PRO A 27 -18.76 44.30 -18.61
N VAL A 28 -19.95 43.90 -19.08
CA VAL A 28 -21.11 43.75 -18.20
C VAL A 28 -20.65 42.90 -17.02
N GLU A 29 -20.80 43.41 -15.79
CA GLU A 29 -20.53 42.64 -14.57
C GLU A 29 -21.41 41.39 -14.59
N ARG A 30 -20.89 40.29 -15.13
CA ARG A 30 -21.46 38.98 -14.89
C ARG A 30 -21.19 38.69 -13.42
N ALA A 31 -22.25 38.44 -12.66
CA ALA A 31 -22.13 37.82 -11.36
C ALA A 31 -21.30 36.54 -11.53
N VAL A 32 -20.03 36.59 -11.11
CA VAL A 32 -19.17 35.43 -11.08
C VAL A 32 -19.68 34.59 -9.92
N PRO A 33 -20.05 33.31 -10.12
CA PRO A 33 -20.38 32.43 -9.01
C PRO A 33 -19.28 32.54 -7.96
N MET A 34 -19.64 32.84 -6.71
CA MET A 34 -18.64 32.86 -5.64
C MET A 34 -17.96 31.49 -5.63
N PRO A 35 -16.63 31.40 -5.82
CA PRO A 35 -15.94 30.13 -5.76
C PRO A 35 -16.27 29.48 -4.42
N ALA A 36 -16.51 28.16 -4.43
CA ALA A 36 -16.52 27.41 -3.18
C ALA A 36 -15.25 27.76 -2.37
N PRO A 37 -15.31 27.78 -1.03
CA PRO A 37 -14.14 28.08 -0.20
C PRO A 37 -12.94 27.27 -0.67
N GLN A 38 -11.79 27.92 -0.83
CA GLN A 38 -10.57 27.21 -1.22
C GLN A 38 -10.28 26.09 -0.23
N VAL A 39 -10.03 24.89 -0.73
CA VAL A 39 -9.59 23.75 0.09
C VAL A 39 -8.30 24.17 0.78
N THR A 40 -8.33 24.28 2.11
CA THR A 40 -7.15 24.61 2.90
C THR A 40 -6.20 23.42 2.88
N GLY A 41 -4.93 23.65 2.58
CA GLY A 41 -3.94 22.58 2.49
C GLY A 41 -2.52 23.09 2.35
N HIS A 42 -1.58 22.16 2.23
CA HIS A 42 -0.15 22.45 2.17
C HIS A 42 0.52 21.61 1.08
N ARG A 43 1.53 22.17 0.43
CA ARG A 43 2.37 21.45 -0.52
C ARG A 43 3.54 20.77 0.20
N PHE A 44 3.87 19.57 -0.24
CA PHE A 44 5.01 18.79 0.23
C PHE A 44 5.87 18.39 -0.96
N LEU A 45 7.18 18.37 -0.79
CA LEU A 45 8.08 17.71 -1.73
C LEU A 45 8.37 16.29 -1.23
N ILE A 46 8.14 15.28 -2.07
CA ILE A 46 8.32 13.86 -1.71
C ILE A 46 9.12 13.13 -2.78
N TYR A 47 9.75 12.01 -2.41
CA TYR A 47 10.22 11.06 -3.42
C TYR A 47 9.03 10.37 -4.07
N LYS A 48 9.11 10.20 -5.39
CA LYS A 48 8.00 9.58 -6.12
C LYS A 48 7.91 8.06 -5.93
N GLN A 49 9.06 7.43 -5.64
CA GLN A 49 9.27 6.02 -5.37
C GLN A 49 10.54 5.87 -4.50
N ASP A 50 11.13 4.68 -4.37
CA ASP A 50 12.45 4.48 -3.79
C ASP A 50 13.53 5.38 -4.45
N PRO A 51 14.44 6.01 -3.68
CA PRO A 51 15.46 6.92 -4.21
C PRO A 51 16.37 6.32 -5.29
N SER A 52 16.56 5.00 -5.31
CA SER A 52 17.34 4.29 -6.34
C SER A 52 16.64 4.24 -7.70
N VAL A 53 15.31 4.46 -7.75
CA VAL A 53 14.53 4.63 -8.98
C VAL A 53 14.66 6.08 -9.49
N THR A 54 15.91 6.47 -9.74
CA THR A 54 16.33 7.86 -9.98
C THR A 54 15.61 8.56 -11.12
N ALA A 55 15.16 7.82 -12.14
CA ALA A 55 14.43 8.38 -13.29
C ALA A 55 13.11 9.07 -12.91
N LEU A 56 12.51 8.71 -11.76
CA LEU A 56 11.25 9.28 -11.30
C LEU A 56 11.48 10.56 -10.47
N GLY A 57 12.51 10.57 -9.63
CA GLY A 57 12.91 11.73 -8.84
C GLY A 57 11.92 12.11 -7.74
N VAL A 58 11.73 13.42 -7.55
CA VAL A 58 10.82 13.99 -6.54
C VAL A 58 9.61 14.68 -7.19
N ARG A 59 8.49 14.79 -6.46
CA ARG A 59 7.31 15.54 -6.88
C ARG A 59 6.77 16.42 -5.79
N LEU A 60 6.05 17.47 -6.19
CA LEU A 60 5.16 18.20 -5.30
C LEU A 60 3.84 17.44 -5.18
N VAL A 61 3.36 17.29 -3.95
CA VAL A 61 2.02 16.80 -3.65
C VAL A 61 1.26 17.84 -2.84
N PHE A 62 -0.07 17.81 -2.95
CA PHE A 62 -0.96 18.68 -2.18
C PHE A 62 -1.70 17.84 -1.16
N VAL A 63 -1.49 18.13 0.12
CA VAL A 63 -2.24 17.54 1.23
C VAL A 63 -3.41 18.47 1.54
N PRO A 64 -4.66 18.09 1.25
CA PRO A 64 -5.85 18.97 1.33
C PRO A 64 -6.38 19.07 2.78
N THR A 65 -5.49 19.19 3.75
CA THR A 65 -5.83 19.33 5.17
C THR A 65 -4.91 20.34 5.84
N VAL A 66 -5.36 20.92 6.95
CA VAL A 66 -4.50 21.74 7.79
C VAL A 66 -3.47 20.84 8.47
N VAL A 67 -2.21 21.15 8.24
CA VAL A 67 -1.06 20.53 8.91
C VAL A 67 -0.50 21.57 9.88
N LEU A 68 0.25 21.16 10.91
CA LEU A 68 0.98 21.99 11.87
C LEU A 68 2.50 21.78 11.73
N ASN A 69 3.31 22.69 12.27
CA ASN A 69 4.78 22.53 12.30
C ASN A 69 5.19 21.24 13.02
N GLY A 70 6.32 20.67 12.60
CA GLY A 70 6.68 19.29 12.88
C GLY A 70 5.62 18.39 12.25
N PRO A 71 5.57 18.31 10.89
CA PRO A 71 4.38 17.96 10.12
C PRO A 71 3.43 17.06 10.90
N MET A 72 2.32 17.66 11.31
CA MET A 72 1.40 17.07 12.26
C MET A 72 -0.03 17.49 11.94
N ASP A 73 -0.95 16.55 12.07
CA ASP A 73 -2.38 16.82 12.03
C ASP A 73 -3.08 16.01 13.15
N ALA A 74 -4.41 15.87 13.06
CA ALA A 74 -5.20 15.16 14.05
C ALA A 74 -4.87 13.66 14.18
N ARG A 75 -4.23 13.03 13.17
CA ARG A 75 -3.99 11.58 13.14
C ARG A 75 -2.51 11.21 13.09
N ILE A 76 -1.62 12.12 12.67
CA ILE A 76 -0.20 11.85 12.44
C ILE A 76 0.64 12.94 13.09
N ARG A 77 1.78 12.58 13.70
CA ARG A 77 2.82 13.54 14.11
C ARG A 77 4.19 13.00 13.75
N THR A 78 5.05 13.83 13.17
CA THR A 78 6.45 13.48 12.93
C THR A 78 7.36 13.89 14.07
N GLU A 79 8.32 13.03 14.38
CA GLU A 79 9.26 13.21 15.47
C GLU A 79 10.67 12.85 15.00
N LEU A 80 11.58 13.82 15.08
CA LEU A 80 12.99 13.62 14.78
C LEU A 80 13.84 14.47 15.71
N SER A 81 14.57 13.82 16.62
CA SER A 81 15.42 14.50 17.59
C SER A 81 16.42 15.43 16.90
N GLY A 82 16.55 16.66 17.41
CA GLY A 82 17.43 17.70 16.85
C GLY A 82 16.94 18.35 15.55
N THR A 83 15.82 17.91 14.96
CA THR A 83 15.26 18.47 13.71
C THR A 83 13.83 18.97 13.88
N ALA A 84 12.97 18.22 14.56
CA ALA A 84 11.59 18.60 14.81
C ALA A 84 11.48 19.65 15.94
N PRO A 85 10.50 20.59 15.88
CA PRO A 85 9.47 20.71 14.87
C PRO A 85 9.97 21.37 13.57
N VAL A 86 9.75 20.71 12.44
CA VAL A 86 10.05 21.26 11.11
C VAL A 86 9.00 22.30 10.74
N ALA A 87 9.42 23.56 10.54
CA ALA A 87 8.50 24.66 10.27
C ALA A 87 8.15 24.77 8.78
N ARG A 88 6.91 25.19 8.48
CA ARG A 88 6.50 25.62 7.13
C ARG A 88 7.32 26.81 6.65
N ASN A 89 7.45 26.95 5.34
CA ASN A 89 7.97 28.17 4.71
C ASN A 89 6.95 29.32 4.75
N ALA A 90 7.32 30.49 4.22
CA ALA A 90 6.48 31.69 4.20
C ALA A 90 5.14 31.53 3.42
N ASN A 91 5.06 30.56 2.49
CA ASN A 91 3.83 30.23 1.76
C ASN A 91 2.96 29.20 2.50
N GLY A 92 3.41 28.75 3.67
CA GLY A 92 2.73 27.72 4.45
C GLY A 92 3.06 26.30 3.99
N ASP A 93 4.09 26.07 3.17
CA ASP A 93 4.39 24.75 2.60
C ASP A 93 5.59 24.05 3.26
N PHE A 94 5.67 22.74 3.08
CA PHE A 94 6.75 21.86 3.55
C PHE A 94 7.64 21.42 2.39
N ILE A 95 8.35 22.38 1.80
CA ILE A 95 9.25 22.16 0.66
C ILE A 95 10.69 22.34 1.16
N PHE A 96 11.43 21.24 1.16
CA PHE A 96 12.82 21.18 1.63
C PHE A 96 13.71 20.53 0.59
N THR A 97 15.01 20.82 0.64
CA THR A 97 16.01 20.13 -0.18
C THR A 97 15.97 18.63 0.09
N ALA A 98 15.85 17.83 -0.96
CA ALA A 98 15.89 16.37 -0.86
C ALA A 98 17.14 15.88 -0.10
N ASN A 99 17.03 14.76 0.60
CA ASN A 99 18.04 14.19 1.48
C ASN A 99 18.36 14.96 2.78
N SER A 100 17.67 16.08 3.07
CA SER A 100 17.80 16.77 4.36
C SER A 100 16.94 16.11 5.46
N PRO A 101 17.31 16.23 6.75
CA PRO A 101 16.46 15.77 7.86
C PRO A 101 15.05 16.38 7.86
N GLN A 102 14.92 17.63 7.43
CA GLN A 102 13.64 18.33 7.31
C GLN A 102 12.79 17.75 6.17
N PHE A 103 13.41 17.44 5.04
CA PHE A 103 12.77 16.72 3.94
C PHE A 103 12.29 15.35 4.40
N ASP A 104 13.10 14.57 5.12
CA ASP A 104 12.68 13.25 5.61
C ASP A 104 11.44 13.36 6.52
N CYS A 105 11.35 14.37 7.39
CA CYS A 105 10.13 14.60 8.18
C CYS A 105 8.91 14.93 7.28
N ALA A 106 9.06 15.85 6.33
CA ALA A 106 7.97 16.28 5.46
C ALA A 106 7.50 15.16 4.51
N HIS A 107 8.45 14.45 3.91
CA HIS A 107 8.23 13.34 3.00
C HIS A 107 7.51 12.19 3.68
N THR A 108 8.05 11.68 4.80
CA THR A 108 7.43 10.56 5.51
C THR A 108 6.03 10.92 6.00
N PHE A 109 5.81 12.15 6.50
CA PHE A 109 4.45 12.60 6.84
C PHE A 109 3.49 12.51 5.66
N ALA A 110 3.89 13.06 4.51
CA ALA A 110 3.05 13.12 3.32
C ALA A 110 2.70 11.73 2.81
N VAL A 111 3.66 10.80 2.74
CA VAL A 111 3.39 9.42 2.29
C VAL A 111 2.48 8.67 3.26
N VAL A 112 2.70 8.80 4.58
CA VAL A 112 1.79 8.21 5.60
C VAL A 112 0.37 8.77 5.43
N ARG A 113 0.24 10.08 5.23
CA ARG A 113 -1.05 10.75 5.01
C ARG A 113 -1.71 10.31 3.71
N GLU A 114 -0.99 10.19 2.60
CA GLU A 114 -1.50 9.72 1.32
C GLU A 114 -1.98 8.26 1.41
N THR A 115 -1.21 7.39 2.07
CA THR A 115 -1.59 5.99 2.31
C THR A 115 -2.88 5.89 3.12
N LEU A 116 -2.97 6.60 4.25
CA LEU A 116 -4.18 6.62 5.07
C LEU A 116 -5.39 7.15 4.30
N THR A 117 -5.21 8.24 3.55
CA THR A 117 -6.27 8.87 2.77
C THR A 117 -6.75 7.98 1.62
N MET A 118 -5.86 7.20 1.00
CA MET A 118 -6.23 6.20 -0.01
C MET A 118 -7.22 5.19 0.58
N TYR A 119 -6.92 4.60 1.73
CA TYR A 119 -7.83 3.64 2.36
C TYR A 119 -9.10 4.29 2.92
N GLU A 120 -9.03 5.49 3.47
CA GLU A 120 -10.23 6.23 3.93
C GLU A 120 -11.17 6.54 2.75
N ARG A 121 -10.64 6.83 1.54
CA ARG A 121 -11.47 6.93 0.32
C ARG A 121 -12.15 5.60 0.00
N HIS A 122 -11.44 4.47 0.08
CA HIS A 122 -12.03 3.14 -0.12
C HIS A 122 -13.03 2.76 0.99
N ASN A 123 -12.92 3.38 2.17
CA ASN A 123 -13.86 3.27 3.28
C ASN A 123 -15.06 4.25 3.19
N GLY A 124 -15.35 4.78 1.99
CA GLY A 124 -16.45 5.71 1.76
C GLY A 124 -16.22 7.12 2.32
N GLY A 125 -14.95 7.50 2.52
CA GLY A 125 -14.56 8.75 3.16
C GLY A 125 -14.58 8.72 4.69
N ASN A 126 -14.94 7.58 5.29
CA ASN A 126 -14.95 7.45 6.74
C ASN A 126 -13.54 7.21 7.29
N PRO A 127 -13.17 7.86 8.41
CA PRO A 127 -11.89 7.60 9.07
C PRO A 127 -11.74 6.12 9.45
N ILE A 128 -10.55 5.56 9.23
CA ILE A 128 -10.21 4.21 9.69
C ILE A 128 -9.55 4.34 11.07
N PRO A 129 -10.07 3.72 12.14
CA PRO A 129 -9.46 3.83 13.46
C PRO A 129 -8.12 3.07 13.50
N PHE A 130 -7.13 3.61 14.21
CA PHE A 130 -6.02 2.76 14.67
C PHE A 130 -6.53 1.81 15.76
N ALA A 131 -5.84 0.70 15.99
CA ALA A 131 -6.32 -0.33 16.91
C ALA A 131 -6.53 0.17 18.36
N TRP A 132 -5.86 1.25 18.76
CA TRP A 132 -6.05 1.90 20.07
C TRP A 132 -7.17 2.96 20.09
N ASN A 133 -7.74 3.37 18.95
CA ASN A 133 -8.80 4.38 18.89
C ASN A 133 -10.17 3.77 19.22
N VAL A 134 -10.40 3.49 20.51
CA VAL A 134 -11.68 3.02 21.06
C VAL A 134 -12.18 3.98 22.14
N GLY A 135 -13.49 3.98 22.40
CA GLY A 135 -14.06 4.75 23.52
C GLY A 135 -13.81 6.26 23.45
N GLY A 136 -13.65 6.82 22.25
CA GLY A 136 -13.33 8.24 22.06
C GLY A 136 -11.84 8.58 22.14
N ASN A 137 -10.93 7.59 22.25
CA ASN A 137 -9.50 7.81 22.12
C ASN A 137 -9.17 8.35 20.70
N THR A 138 -8.61 9.56 20.63
CA THR A 138 -8.17 10.23 19.40
C THR A 138 -6.65 10.35 19.32
N ASP A 139 -5.90 9.47 20.00
CA ASP A 139 -4.45 9.47 19.94
C ASP A 139 -3.99 9.22 18.50
N ARG A 140 -3.03 10.05 18.09
CA ARG A 140 -2.38 9.99 16.79
C ARG A 140 -1.27 8.95 16.78
N ILE A 141 -0.89 8.52 15.57
CA ILE A 141 0.34 7.75 15.37
C ILE A 141 1.55 8.70 15.35
N SER A 142 2.62 8.34 16.05
CA SER A 142 3.91 9.02 16.00
C SER A 142 4.79 8.42 14.90
N VAL A 143 5.42 9.25 14.09
CA VAL A 143 6.23 8.83 12.94
C VAL A 143 7.66 9.28 13.18
N PHE A 144 8.60 8.34 13.22
CA PHE A 144 10.02 8.58 13.47
C PHE A 144 10.84 8.27 12.21
N PRO A 145 11.14 9.27 11.34
CA PRO A 145 11.84 9.04 10.08
C PRO A 145 13.27 8.51 10.23
N ARG A 146 13.92 8.76 11.37
CA ARG A 146 15.27 8.26 11.68
C ARG A 146 15.33 7.78 13.13
N ALA A 147 14.56 6.73 13.43
CA ALA A 147 14.31 6.26 14.78
C ALA A 147 15.57 5.70 15.47
N ALA A 148 16.38 4.93 14.75
CA ALA A 148 17.62 4.35 15.23
C ALA A 148 18.51 3.89 14.06
N THR A 149 19.73 3.47 14.37
CA THR A 149 20.60 2.77 13.41
C THR A 149 20.20 1.30 13.30
N GLY A 150 20.02 0.81 12.08
CA GLY A 150 19.71 -0.59 11.78
C GLY A 150 19.06 -0.75 10.39
N ALA A 151 19.15 -1.95 9.82
CA ALA A 151 18.51 -2.27 8.55
C ALA A 151 17.06 -2.68 8.80
N ASN A 152 16.19 -1.70 9.04
CA ASN A 152 14.78 -1.97 9.32
C ASN A 152 13.83 -0.77 9.17
N ALA A 153 12.53 -1.05 9.07
CA ALA A 153 11.42 -0.13 9.34
C ALA A 153 10.29 -0.95 9.96
N PHE A 154 9.46 -0.36 10.83
CA PHE A 154 8.34 -1.11 11.42
C PHE A 154 7.24 -0.23 12.01
N TYR A 155 6.00 -0.73 11.92
CA TYR A 155 4.87 -0.35 12.78
C TYR A 155 4.98 -0.95 14.18
N SER A 156 4.51 -0.21 15.20
CA SER A 156 4.36 -0.63 16.60
C SER A 156 3.01 -0.18 17.17
N ARG A 157 2.12 -1.13 17.45
CA ARG A 157 0.83 -0.86 18.11
C ARG A 157 0.99 -0.33 19.55
N THR A 158 1.83 -0.99 20.36
CA THR A 158 2.07 -0.62 21.77
C THR A 158 2.72 0.76 21.89
N ALA A 159 3.69 1.08 21.03
CA ALA A 159 4.29 2.41 20.99
C ALA A 159 3.47 3.46 20.19
N LYS A 160 2.36 3.06 19.57
CA LYS A 160 1.55 3.89 18.66
C LYS A 160 2.40 4.60 17.62
N ALA A 161 3.31 3.87 16.97
CA ALA A 161 4.37 4.49 16.19
C ALA A 161 4.73 3.76 14.88
N LEU A 162 5.20 4.53 13.90
CA LEU A 162 6.00 4.06 12.76
C LEU A 162 7.46 4.45 13.01
N LYS A 163 8.39 3.50 12.89
CA LYS A 163 9.81 3.71 13.12
C LYS A 163 10.61 3.30 11.90
N PHE A 164 11.28 4.26 11.29
CA PHE A 164 12.14 4.07 10.13
C PHE A 164 13.59 4.18 10.57
N LEU A 165 14.38 3.12 10.37
CA LEU A 165 15.79 3.11 10.73
C LEU A 165 16.66 3.49 9.53
N PHE A 166 17.93 3.69 9.79
CA PHE A 166 18.93 3.97 8.77
C PHE A 166 20.19 3.14 9.01
N PHE A 167 20.89 2.79 7.94
CA PHE A 167 22.08 1.96 8.04
C PHE A 167 23.04 2.23 6.88
N THR A 168 24.30 1.92 7.11
CA THR A 168 25.34 1.91 6.07
C THR A 168 25.81 0.46 5.93
N SER A 169 25.78 -0.08 4.70
CA SER A 169 26.28 -1.43 4.45
C SER A 169 27.75 -1.54 4.85
N GLN A 170 28.16 -2.71 5.34
CA GLN A 170 29.52 -2.92 5.82
C GLN A 170 30.54 -2.62 4.71
N GLY A 171 31.56 -1.81 5.04
CA GLY A 171 32.62 -1.42 4.11
C GLY A 171 32.23 -0.29 3.13
N GLN A 172 31.02 0.25 3.20
CA GLN A 172 30.60 1.39 2.40
C GLN A 172 30.77 2.72 3.15
N PRO A 173 31.02 3.85 2.44
CA PRO A 173 31.17 5.15 3.07
C PRO A 173 29.85 5.66 3.67
N ALA A 174 29.91 6.53 4.69
CA ALA A 174 28.72 7.10 5.32
C ALA A 174 27.77 7.84 4.34
N SER A 175 28.27 8.31 3.20
CA SER A 175 27.46 8.89 2.12
C SER A 175 26.50 7.91 1.46
N SER A 176 26.70 6.60 1.65
CA SER A 176 25.84 5.51 1.16
C SER A 176 24.78 5.07 2.18
N THR A 177 24.59 5.85 3.25
CA THR A 177 23.59 5.51 4.28
C THR A 177 22.20 5.48 3.66
N VAL A 178 21.55 4.33 3.77
CA VAL A 178 20.16 4.11 3.40
C VAL A 178 19.28 4.63 4.53
N PHE A 179 18.31 5.45 4.18
CA PHE A 179 17.28 5.94 5.10
C PHE A 179 15.94 5.38 4.66
N THR A 180 15.42 4.39 5.40
CA THR A 180 14.20 3.67 5.01
C THR A 180 12.97 4.56 4.88
N CYS A 181 12.94 5.69 5.61
CA CYS A 181 11.89 6.70 5.52
C CYS A 181 11.83 7.45 4.18
N ARG A 182 12.85 7.31 3.32
CA ARG A 182 12.90 7.94 2.01
C ARG A 182 12.21 7.11 0.94
N SER A 183 12.07 5.80 1.16
CA SER A 183 11.35 5.00 0.20
C SER A 183 9.84 5.15 0.36
N LEU A 184 9.15 5.50 -0.73
CA LEU A 184 7.70 5.62 -0.73
C LEU A 184 7.05 4.27 -0.38
N ASP A 185 7.58 3.18 -0.91
CA ASP A 185 7.01 1.85 -0.70
C ASP A 185 7.17 1.35 0.74
N ILE A 186 8.34 1.51 1.37
CA ILE A 186 8.57 1.15 2.77
C ILE A 186 7.65 1.97 3.66
N VAL A 187 7.55 3.29 3.45
CA VAL A 187 6.67 4.14 4.27
C VAL A 187 5.19 3.75 4.10
N SER A 188 4.76 3.45 2.87
CA SER A 188 3.41 2.98 2.61
C SER A 188 3.14 1.58 3.18
N HIS A 189 4.13 0.70 3.16
CA HIS A 189 4.06 -0.65 3.72
C HIS A 189 3.80 -0.59 5.23
N GLU A 190 4.60 0.19 5.96
CA GLU A 190 4.44 0.33 7.41
C GLU A 190 3.13 0.99 7.81
N MET A 191 2.69 1.99 7.04
CA MET A 191 1.36 2.57 7.27
C MET A 191 0.24 1.58 6.92
N GLY A 192 0.46 0.69 5.95
CA GLY A 192 -0.41 -0.43 5.64
C GLY A 192 -0.63 -1.33 6.85
N HIS A 193 0.42 -1.69 7.59
CA HIS A 193 0.26 -2.43 8.84
C HIS A 193 -0.61 -1.71 9.87
N ALA A 194 -0.42 -0.41 10.06
CA ALA A 194 -1.23 0.38 11.00
C ALA A 194 -2.72 0.42 10.60
N VAL A 195 -3.00 0.53 9.29
CA VAL A 195 -4.37 0.46 8.74
C VAL A 195 -4.95 -0.93 8.98
N LEU A 196 -4.21 -2.00 8.66
CA LEU A 196 -4.69 -3.37 8.80
C LEU A 196 -4.95 -3.74 10.26
N ASP A 197 -4.06 -3.40 11.19
CA ASP A 197 -4.28 -3.62 12.62
C ASP A 197 -5.51 -2.84 13.12
N GLY A 198 -5.76 -1.66 12.58
CA GLY A 198 -7.02 -0.94 12.79
C GLY A 198 -8.26 -1.75 12.38
N LEU A 199 -8.22 -2.39 11.21
CA LEU A 199 -9.35 -3.12 10.61
C LEU A 199 -9.52 -4.55 11.17
N LYS A 200 -8.41 -5.27 11.33
CA LYS A 200 -8.29 -6.68 11.73
C LYS A 200 -7.22 -6.86 12.82
N PRO A 201 -7.43 -6.30 14.02
CA PRO A 201 -6.38 -6.30 15.04
C PRO A 201 -6.03 -7.70 15.57
N GLY A 202 -6.96 -8.66 15.45
CA GLY A 202 -6.74 -10.06 15.83
C GLY A 202 -5.70 -10.78 14.98
N TRP A 203 -5.34 -10.26 13.80
CA TRP A 203 -4.36 -10.88 12.90
C TRP A 203 -2.92 -10.74 13.41
N LEU A 204 -2.64 -9.87 14.39
CA LEU A 204 -1.32 -9.73 15.01
C LEU A 204 -0.92 -10.91 15.92
N ALA A 205 -1.87 -11.72 16.39
CA ALA A 205 -1.59 -12.80 17.34
C ALA A 205 -0.66 -13.87 16.75
N ALA A 206 0.34 -14.32 17.50
CA ALA A 206 1.31 -15.32 17.06
C ALA A 206 0.72 -16.72 16.88
N GLY A 207 -0.37 -17.03 17.59
CA GLY A 207 -1.11 -18.28 17.45
C GLY A 207 -1.97 -18.37 16.19
N ASN A 208 -2.02 -17.33 15.33
CA ASN A 208 -2.71 -17.44 14.05
C ASN A 208 -1.95 -18.37 13.07
N PRO A 209 -2.64 -18.97 12.08
CA PRO A 209 -1.98 -19.72 11.02
C PRO A 209 -0.95 -18.88 10.26
N PRO A 210 0.10 -19.50 9.65
CA PRO A 210 1.12 -18.79 8.90
C PRO A 210 0.56 -17.88 7.80
N GLN A 211 -0.51 -18.30 7.12
CA GLN A 211 -1.20 -17.46 6.14
C GLN A 211 -1.74 -16.15 6.72
N THR A 212 -2.18 -16.08 7.98
CA THR A 212 -2.63 -14.81 8.57
C THR A 212 -1.48 -13.81 8.70
N GLY A 213 -0.29 -14.28 9.10
CA GLY A 213 0.93 -13.46 9.06
C GLY A 213 1.33 -13.06 7.64
N GLY A 214 1.20 -13.98 6.69
CA GLY A 214 1.42 -13.69 5.28
C GLY A 214 0.46 -12.63 4.72
N LEU A 215 -0.82 -12.63 5.13
CA LEU A 215 -1.77 -11.57 4.78
C LEU A 215 -1.35 -10.22 5.33
N HIS A 216 -0.78 -10.19 6.53
CA HIS A 216 -0.32 -8.96 7.17
C HIS A 216 0.82 -8.29 6.37
N GLU A 217 1.83 -9.08 5.99
CA GLU A 217 2.94 -8.64 5.14
C GLU A 217 2.48 -8.30 3.72
N SER A 218 1.61 -9.13 3.14
CA SER A 218 1.09 -8.90 1.78
C SER A 218 0.28 -7.61 1.70
N PHE A 219 -0.47 -7.27 2.74
CA PHE A 219 -1.20 -5.99 2.78
C PHE A 219 -0.26 -4.79 2.76
N GLY A 220 0.88 -4.85 3.44
CA GLY A 220 1.90 -3.79 3.37
C GLY A 220 2.46 -3.64 1.95
N ASP A 221 2.84 -4.74 1.33
CA ASP A 221 3.37 -4.77 -0.04
C ASP A 221 2.34 -4.23 -1.06
N LEU A 222 1.08 -4.68 -0.96
CA LEU A 222 0.00 -4.23 -1.83
C LEU A 222 -0.41 -2.77 -1.55
N SER A 223 -0.28 -2.28 -0.31
CA SER A 223 -0.50 -0.86 0.02
C SER A 223 0.46 0.02 -0.79
N ALA A 224 1.73 -0.36 -0.87
CA ALA A 224 2.74 0.37 -1.64
C ALA A 224 2.43 0.37 -3.14
N ILE A 225 2.08 -0.79 -3.71
CA ILE A 225 1.72 -0.93 -5.12
C ILE A 225 0.50 -0.07 -5.47
N PHE A 226 -0.57 -0.16 -4.67
CA PHE A 226 -1.79 0.62 -4.93
C PHE A 226 -1.58 2.12 -4.69
N LEU A 227 -0.74 2.51 -3.72
CA LEU A 227 -0.39 3.92 -3.53
C LEU A 227 0.36 4.47 -4.73
N ALA A 228 1.36 3.74 -5.26
CA ALA A 228 2.11 4.13 -6.45
C ALA A 228 1.16 4.29 -7.66
N LEU A 229 0.25 3.33 -7.88
CA LEU A 229 -0.73 3.40 -8.97
C LEU A 229 -1.80 4.49 -8.79
N ALA A 230 -2.04 4.94 -7.55
CA ALA A 230 -2.90 6.09 -7.29
C ALA A 230 -2.24 7.43 -7.68
N GLN A 231 -0.95 7.44 -8.03
CA GLN A 231 -0.22 8.62 -8.50
C GLN A 231 -0.21 8.63 -10.03
N PRO A 232 -0.86 9.61 -10.69
CA PRO A 232 -0.95 9.62 -12.15
C PRO A 232 0.40 9.60 -12.86
N ASP A 233 1.41 10.29 -12.31
CA ASP A 233 2.74 10.37 -12.90
C ASP A 233 3.53 9.05 -12.79
N GLN A 234 3.30 8.27 -11.73
CA GLN A 234 3.84 6.91 -11.59
C GLN A 234 3.15 5.93 -12.53
N ALA A 235 1.82 5.97 -12.59
CA ALA A 235 1.05 5.12 -13.49
C ALA A 235 1.40 5.39 -14.97
N GLU A 236 1.60 6.66 -15.34
CA GLU A 236 2.07 7.07 -16.67
C GLU A 236 3.48 6.53 -16.96
N ALA A 237 4.41 6.72 -16.03
CA ALA A 237 5.78 6.22 -16.18
C ALA A 237 5.81 4.69 -16.35
N LEU A 238 4.98 3.96 -15.59
CA LEU A 238 4.88 2.50 -15.70
C LEU A 238 4.34 2.09 -17.07
N VAL A 239 3.24 2.68 -17.52
CA VAL A 239 2.63 2.40 -18.82
C VAL A 239 3.62 2.67 -19.96
N ALA A 240 4.33 3.80 -19.91
CA ALA A 240 5.32 4.17 -20.92
C ALA A 240 6.51 3.20 -20.93
N LEU A 241 7.04 2.85 -19.75
CA LEU A 241 8.18 1.95 -19.59
C LEU A 241 7.87 0.53 -20.11
N THR A 242 6.68 0.03 -19.78
CA THR A 242 6.27 -1.36 -20.04
C THR A 242 5.46 -1.53 -21.32
N LYS A 243 5.20 -0.45 -22.06
CA LYS A 243 4.24 -0.44 -23.17
C LYS A 243 2.89 -1.03 -22.78
N ALA A 244 2.45 -0.71 -21.56
CA ALA A 244 1.23 -1.20 -20.93
C ALA A 244 1.17 -2.71 -20.64
N ASN A 245 2.32 -3.41 -20.53
CA ASN A 245 2.37 -4.80 -20.07
C ASN A 245 2.94 -4.89 -18.64
N LEU A 246 2.11 -5.14 -17.62
CA LEU A 246 2.57 -5.13 -16.23
C LEU A 246 3.56 -6.25 -15.85
N HIS A 247 3.75 -7.26 -16.72
CA HIS A 247 4.76 -8.30 -16.55
C HIS A 247 6.11 -7.97 -17.23
N ASP A 248 6.20 -6.83 -17.93
CA ASP A 248 7.50 -6.34 -18.38
C ASP A 248 8.26 -5.74 -17.18
N LYS A 249 9.60 -5.89 -17.18
CA LYS A 249 10.46 -5.40 -16.09
C LYS A 249 10.19 -3.92 -15.79
N SER A 250 9.86 -3.63 -14.53
CA SER A 250 9.52 -2.29 -14.08
C SER A 250 9.80 -2.13 -12.58
N PHE A 251 9.62 -0.90 -12.08
CA PHE A 251 9.80 -0.57 -10.67
C PHE A 251 8.57 -0.93 -9.81
N LEU A 252 7.38 -1.08 -10.41
CA LEU A 252 6.16 -1.29 -9.62
C LEU A 252 6.18 -2.57 -8.76
N PRO A 253 6.56 -3.75 -9.28
CA PRO A 253 6.53 -4.96 -8.48
C PRO A 253 7.76 -5.13 -7.59
N ALA A 254 8.84 -4.36 -7.82
CA ALA A 254 10.07 -4.41 -7.05
C ALA A 254 9.94 -3.56 -5.79
N LEU A 255 9.93 -4.19 -4.61
CA LEU A 255 9.73 -3.47 -3.35
C LEU A 255 11.01 -3.32 -2.53
N ALA A 256 11.26 -2.10 -2.06
CA ALA A 256 12.40 -1.66 -1.29
C ALA A 256 13.73 -1.90 -2.02
N GLU A 257 13.88 -1.29 -3.19
CA GLU A 257 15.00 -1.49 -4.10
C GLU A 257 16.35 -1.06 -3.50
N GLU A 258 16.46 0.17 -2.97
CA GLU A 258 17.70 0.66 -2.36
C GLU A 258 18.09 -0.20 -1.16
N PHE A 259 17.09 -0.59 -0.36
CA PHE A 259 17.29 -1.44 0.81
C PHE A 259 17.81 -2.82 0.41
N GLY A 260 17.14 -3.48 -0.54
CA GLY A 260 17.53 -4.81 -1.02
C GLY A 260 18.93 -4.81 -1.61
N ALA A 261 19.24 -3.82 -2.46
CA ALA A 261 20.58 -3.64 -3.02
C ALA A 261 21.64 -3.42 -1.93
N ALA A 262 21.34 -2.62 -0.91
CA ALA A 262 22.24 -2.38 0.22
C ALA A 262 22.48 -3.65 1.07
N LEU A 263 21.56 -4.61 1.08
CA LEU A 263 21.75 -5.93 1.68
C LEU A 263 22.40 -6.95 0.73
N GLY A 264 22.80 -6.55 -0.48
CA GLY A 264 23.44 -7.42 -1.46
C GLY A 264 22.46 -8.29 -2.26
N MET A 265 21.17 -7.96 -2.26
CA MET A 265 20.17 -8.62 -3.10
C MET A 265 20.21 -8.09 -4.54
N PRO A 266 19.84 -8.89 -5.54
CA PRO A 266 20.00 -8.54 -6.96
C PRO A 266 18.99 -7.50 -7.50
N GLY A 267 18.31 -6.75 -6.63
CA GLY A 267 17.38 -5.71 -7.05
C GLY A 267 16.59 -5.10 -5.89
N SER A 268 15.71 -5.89 -5.28
CA SER A 268 14.75 -5.46 -4.27
C SER A 268 14.63 -6.50 -3.15
N LEU A 269 13.98 -6.17 -2.04
CA LEU A 269 13.72 -7.14 -0.97
C LEU A 269 12.75 -8.23 -1.43
N ARG A 270 11.72 -7.83 -2.20
CA ARG A 270 10.69 -8.72 -2.73
C ARG A 270 10.27 -8.26 -4.13
N ASN A 271 9.65 -9.18 -4.87
CA ASN A 271 9.09 -8.89 -6.18
C ASN A 271 7.65 -9.44 -6.26
N ALA A 272 6.67 -8.57 -6.48
CA ALA A 272 5.26 -8.95 -6.61
C ALA A 272 4.96 -9.68 -7.92
N ASP A 273 5.76 -9.50 -8.96
CA ASP A 273 5.67 -10.24 -10.23
C ASP A 273 6.48 -11.54 -10.10
N ASN A 274 5.87 -12.55 -9.48
CA ASN A 274 6.49 -13.85 -9.19
C ASN A 274 5.52 -15.02 -9.37
N ASP A 275 6.05 -16.22 -9.61
CA ASP A 275 5.28 -17.46 -9.78
C ASP A 275 5.29 -18.38 -8.54
N LEU A 276 5.57 -17.84 -7.34
CA LEU A 276 5.71 -18.64 -6.13
C LEU A 276 4.39 -19.31 -5.75
N LYS A 277 4.49 -20.58 -5.38
CA LYS A 277 3.38 -21.40 -4.86
C LYS A 277 3.55 -21.69 -3.38
N LEU A 278 2.47 -22.05 -2.69
CA LEU A 278 2.53 -22.42 -1.27
C LEU A 278 3.49 -23.59 -0.99
N SER A 279 3.63 -24.57 -1.90
CA SER A 279 4.60 -25.66 -1.73
C SER A 279 6.07 -25.26 -1.86
N GLN A 280 6.36 -24.05 -2.35
CA GLN A 280 7.72 -23.58 -2.65
C GLN A 280 8.27 -22.61 -1.61
N VAL A 281 7.43 -22.19 -0.65
CA VAL A 281 7.78 -21.19 0.35
C VAL A 281 7.68 -21.77 1.75
N GLY A 282 8.50 -21.24 2.67
CA GLY A 282 8.40 -21.55 4.09
C GLY A 282 7.19 -20.86 4.76
N ASN A 283 7.08 -21.05 6.06
CA ASN A 283 6.11 -20.39 6.95
C ASN A 283 6.60 -19.04 7.50
N GLU A 284 7.75 -18.55 7.02
CA GLU A 284 8.25 -17.21 7.34
C GLU A 284 7.33 -16.17 6.70
N VAL A 285 6.90 -15.18 7.49
CA VAL A 285 5.80 -14.27 7.10
C VAL A 285 6.04 -13.52 5.80
N HIS A 286 7.27 -13.09 5.51
CA HIS A 286 7.58 -12.42 4.24
C HIS A 286 7.73 -13.42 3.08
N ALA A 287 8.26 -14.60 3.35
CA ALA A 287 8.37 -15.65 2.34
C ALA A 287 6.99 -16.09 1.86
N ILE A 288 6.08 -16.37 2.79
CA ILE A 288 4.72 -16.85 2.47
C ILE A 288 3.82 -15.74 1.91
N SER A 289 4.05 -14.47 2.28
CA SER A 289 3.25 -13.34 1.78
C SER A 289 3.39 -13.13 0.28
N GLN A 290 4.57 -13.42 -0.28
CA GLN A 290 4.83 -13.25 -1.71
C GLN A 290 3.89 -14.07 -2.61
N VAL A 291 3.37 -15.20 -2.10
CA VAL A 291 2.37 -16.02 -2.82
C VAL A 291 1.05 -15.26 -2.97
N PHE A 292 0.56 -14.64 -1.88
CA PHE A 292 -0.68 -13.85 -1.93
C PHE A 292 -0.47 -12.54 -2.70
N THR A 293 0.64 -11.85 -2.46
CA THR A 293 1.00 -10.62 -3.18
C THR A 293 1.06 -10.87 -4.69
N GLY A 294 1.72 -11.95 -5.12
CA GLY A 294 1.82 -12.32 -6.53
C GLY A 294 0.48 -12.72 -7.15
N ALA A 295 -0.38 -13.41 -6.40
CA ALA A 295 -1.74 -13.70 -6.87
C ALA A 295 -2.52 -12.42 -7.17
N VAL A 296 -2.48 -11.43 -6.27
CA VAL A 296 -3.19 -10.15 -6.47
C VAL A 296 -2.55 -9.30 -7.57
N TYR A 297 -1.22 -9.32 -7.69
CA TYR A 297 -0.51 -8.63 -8.77
C TYR A 297 -0.87 -9.20 -10.15
N ASP A 298 -0.94 -10.53 -10.30
CA ASP A 298 -1.40 -11.15 -11.54
C ASP A 298 -2.86 -10.79 -11.85
N VAL A 299 -3.73 -10.74 -10.83
CA VAL A 299 -5.13 -10.33 -11.02
C VAL A 299 -5.19 -8.87 -11.50
N LEU A 300 -4.36 -7.98 -10.96
CA LEU A 300 -4.22 -6.61 -11.45
C LEU A 300 -3.82 -6.59 -12.93
N ALA A 301 -2.80 -7.34 -13.31
CA ALA A 301 -2.30 -7.41 -14.69
C ALA A 301 -3.36 -7.97 -15.65
N ASP A 302 -4.05 -9.04 -15.27
CA ASP A 302 -5.09 -9.67 -16.07
C ASP A 302 -6.29 -8.75 -16.29
N VAL A 303 -6.80 -8.13 -15.22
CA VAL A 303 -7.92 -7.18 -15.31
C VAL A 303 -7.52 -5.96 -16.13
N TYR A 304 -6.30 -5.45 -15.96
CA TYR A 304 -5.80 -4.34 -16.76
C TYR A 304 -5.69 -4.71 -18.25
N ALA A 305 -5.16 -5.87 -18.58
CA ALA A 305 -5.08 -6.35 -19.96
C ALA A 305 -6.46 -6.48 -20.61
N PHE A 306 -7.44 -7.04 -19.88
CA PHE A 306 -8.84 -7.14 -20.33
C PHE A 306 -9.45 -5.75 -20.58
N GLU A 307 -9.33 -4.84 -19.62
CA GLU A 307 -9.91 -3.49 -19.74
C GLU A 307 -9.22 -2.65 -20.80
N LEU A 308 -7.91 -2.77 -20.96
CA LEU A 308 -7.15 -2.12 -22.01
C LEU A 308 -7.62 -2.59 -23.39
N ALA A 309 -7.79 -3.90 -23.60
CA ALA A 309 -8.29 -4.43 -24.86
C ALA A 309 -9.68 -3.86 -25.22
N ARG A 310 -10.54 -3.69 -24.20
CA ARG A 310 -11.91 -3.19 -24.34
C ARG A 310 -12.00 -1.67 -24.54
N GLN A 311 -11.17 -0.90 -23.84
CA GLN A 311 -11.32 0.56 -23.72
C GLN A 311 -10.24 1.39 -24.45
N ARG A 312 -9.17 0.78 -24.98
CA ARG A 312 -8.02 1.53 -25.58
C ARG A 312 -8.37 2.51 -26.69
N ARG A 313 -9.53 2.40 -27.34
CA ARG A 313 -9.98 3.35 -28.37
C ARG A 313 -10.64 4.60 -27.80
N THR A 314 -11.04 4.56 -26.53
CA THR A 314 -11.88 5.58 -25.88
C THR A 314 -11.28 6.17 -24.62
N LYS A 315 -10.24 5.54 -24.07
CA LYS A 315 -9.60 5.95 -22.82
C LYS A 315 -8.10 5.70 -22.90
N ASP A 316 -7.34 6.62 -22.32
CA ASP A 316 -5.89 6.51 -22.23
C ASP A 316 -5.48 5.31 -21.35
N PRO A 317 -4.45 4.52 -21.72
CA PRO A 317 -4.01 3.36 -20.96
C PRO A 317 -3.69 3.67 -19.48
N THR A 318 -3.12 4.83 -19.19
CA THR A 318 -2.81 5.24 -17.81
C THR A 318 -4.08 5.48 -17.01
N VAL A 319 -5.10 6.11 -17.61
CA VAL A 319 -6.39 6.31 -16.93
C VAL A 319 -7.07 4.95 -16.66
N ILE A 320 -7.00 4.02 -17.61
CA ILE A 320 -7.50 2.65 -17.42
C ILE A 320 -6.78 1.98 -16.25
N LEU A 321 -5.44 2.05 -16.20
CA LEU A 321 -4.65 1.45 -15.13
C LEU A 321 -5.01 1.99 -13.74
N ILE A 322 -5.15 3.31 -13.61
CA ILE A 322 -5.53 3.96 -12.34
C ILE A 322 -6.91 3.48 -11.89
N GLU A 323 -7.89 3.41 -12.80
CA GLU A 323 -9.24 2.92 -12.49
C GLU A 323 -9.23 1.44 -12.07
N VAL A 324 -8.53 0.58 -12.81
CA VAL A 324 -8.39 -0.85 -12.48
C VAL A 324 -7.74 -1.01 -11.10
N ALA A 325 -6.63 -0.32 -10.85
CA ALA A 325 -5.93 -0.37 -9.57
C ALA A 325 -6.83 0.08 -8.41
N ALA A 326 -7.58 1.18 -8.58
CA ALA A 326 -8.50 1.68 -7.57
C ALA A 326 -9.66 0.69 -7.30
N HIS A 327 -10.22 0.07 -8.34
CA HIS A 327 -11.29 -0.91 -8.18
C HIS A 327 -10.80 -2.20 -7.50
N LEU A 328 -9.62 -2.69 -7.87
CA LEU A 328 -9.02 -3.88 -7.24
C LEU A 328 -8.60 -3.60 -5.80
N CYS A 329 -8.01 -2.44 -5.51
CA CYS A 329 -7.70 -2.03 -4.13
C CYS A 329 -8.97 -2.00 -3.27
N LYS A 330 -10.06 -1.43 -3.79
CA LYS A 330 -11.37 -1.43 -3.13
C LYS A 330 -11.95 -2.84 -2.95
N LEU A 331 -11.82 -3.72 -3.93
CA LEU A 331 -12.27 -5.10 -3.84
C LEU A 331 -11.51 -5.85 -2.73
N LEU A 332 -10.18 -5.73 -2.72
CA LEU A 332 -9.31 -6.37 -1.72
C LEU A 332 -9.58 -5.82 -0.32
N PHE A 333 -9.70 -4.49 -0.18
CA PHE A 333 -10.03 -3.84 1.09
C PHE A 333 -11.34 -4.39 1.68
N ASP A 334 -12.42 -4.43 0.89
CA ASP A 334 -13.70 -4.96 1.36
C ASP A 334 -13.63 -6.45 1.66
N ALA A 335 -12.88 -7.21 0.86
CA ALA A 335 -12.68 -8.64 1.07
C ALA A 335 -11.98 -8.90 2.40
N MET A 336 -10.88 -8.20 2.70
CA MET A 336 -10.18 -8.31 3.96
C MET A 336 -11.05 -7.86 5.14
N VAL A 337 -11.81 -6.77 5.02
CA VAL A 337 -12.76 -6.33 6.05
C VAL A 337 -13.83 -7.41 6.31
N ALA A 338 -14.28 -8.12 5.28
CA ALA A 338 -15.29 -9.17 5.38
C ALA A 338 -14.73 -10.55 5.79
N SER A 339 -13.41 -10.74 5.80
CA SER A 339 -12.75 -11.98 6.25
C SER A 339 -12.86 -12.19 7.78
N PRO A 340 -12.56 -13.39 8.30
CA PRO A 340 -12.56 -13.66 9.74
C PRO A 340 -11.75 -12.64 10.56
N ALA A 341 -12.21 -12.35 11.79
CA ALA A 341 -11.55 -11.39 12.68
C ALA A 341 -10.19 -11.89 13.21
N THR A 342 -10.01 -13.21 13.23
CA THR A 342 -8.82 -13.95 13.65
C THR A 342 -8.60 -15.11 12.69
N ALA A 343 -7.39 -15.66 12.64
CA ALA A 343 -7.03 -16.85 11.87
C ALA A 343 -7.48 -16.88 10.40
N ALA A 344 -7.54 -15.72 9.74
CA ALA A 344 -7.94 -15.62 8.35
C ALA A 344 -6.92 -16.31 7.44
N LYS A 345 -7.43 -17.11 6.50
CA LYS A 345 -6.66 -17.82 5.48
C LYS A 345 -6.72 -17.07 4.16
N TYR A 346 -5.81 -17.39 3.25
CA TYR A 346 -5.81 -16.80 1.91
C TYR A 346 -7.11 -17.12 1.14
N VAL A 347 -7.64 -18.33 1.29
CA VAL A 347 -8.92 -18.72 0.67
C VAL A 347 -10.10 -17.88 1.17
N ASP A 348 -10.08 -17.44 2.44
CA ASP A 348 -11.16 -16.63 3.01
C ASP A 348 -11.23 -15.28 2.30
N VAL A 349 -10.07 -14.66 2.06
CA VAL A 349 -9.97 -13.40 1.32
C VAL A 349 -10.36 -13.61 -0.14
N ALA A 350 -9.84 -14.66 -0.80
CA ALA A 350 -10.17 -14.97 -2.20
C ALA A 350 -11.67 -15.18 -2.40
N ASN A 351 -12.33 -15.95 -1.52
CA ASN A 351 -13.78 -16.15 -1.56
C ASN A 351 -14.54 -14.83 -1.35
N LYS A 352 -14.10 -13.96 -0.44
CA LYS A 352 -14.71 -12.63 -0.30
C LYS A 352 -14.51 -11.75 -1.53
N MET A 353 -13.36 -11.80 -2.19
CA MET A 353 -13.15 -11.10 -3.47
C MET A 353 -14.12 -11.61 -4.54
N LEU A 354 -14.29 -12.94 -4.68
CA LEU A 354 -15.22 -13.53 -5.64
C LEU A 354 -16.68 -13.13 -5.37
N GLN A 355 -17.13 -13.26 -4.12
CA GLN A 355 -18.49 -12.94 -3.68
C GLN A 355 -18.81 -11.46 -3.87
N ILE A 356 -17.89 -10.57 -3.45
CA ILE A 356 -18.08 -9.12 -3.57
C ILE A 356 -18.10 -8.73 -5.06
N SER A 357 -17.19 -9.26 -5.87
CA SER A 357 -17.14 -8.99 -7.30
C SER A 357 -18.45 -9.39 -8.01
N ALA A 358 -18.99 -10.56 -7.70
CA ALA A 358 -20.30 -10.98 -8.20
C ALA A 358 -21.43 -10.03 -7.74
N SER A 359 -21.44 -9.64 -6.46
CA SER A 359 -22.47 -8.75 -5.91
C SER A 359 -22.47 -7.35 -6.53
N ARG A 360 -21.31 -6.86 -7.00
CA ARG A 360 -21.15 -5.59 -7.71
C ARG A 360 -21.57 -5.66 -9.18
N GLY A 361 -21.79 -6.87 -9.72
CA GLY A 361 -22.06 -7.07 -11.13
C GLY A 361 -20.83 -6.92 -12.02
N ASP A 362 -19.62 -7.13 -11.46
CA ASP A 362 -18.39 -7.11 -12.24
C ASP A 362 -18.40 -8.23 -13.31
N PRO A 363 -17.70 -8.06 -14.44
CA PRO A 363 -17.55 -9.10 -15.46
C PRO A 363 -17.12 -10.46 -14.87
N ALA A 364 -17.70 -11.56 -15.37
CA ALA A 364 -17.39 -12.90 -14.89
C ALA A 364 -15.91 -13.28 -15.09
N ILE A 365 -15.29 -12.74 -16.14
CA ILE A 365 -13.86 -12.94 -16.38
C ILE A 365 -12.98 -12.43 -15.22
N TYR A 366 -13.40 -11.42 -14.46
CA TYR A 366 -12.64 -10.95 -13.28
C TYR A 366 -12.55 -12.06 -12.22
N ARG A 367 -13.67 -12.73 -11.95
CA ARG A 367 -13.72 -13.88 -11.02
C ARG A 367 -12.91 -15.04 -11.57
N THR A 368 -12.88 -15.23 -12.88
CA THR A 368 -11.98 -16.18 -13.54
C THR A 368 -10.51 -15.87 -13.31
N PHE A 369 -10.08 -14.61 -13.44
CA PHE A 369 -8.71 -14.21 -13.11
C PHE A 369 -8.39 -14.50 -11.65
N ILE A 370 -9.24 -14.07 -10.73
CA ILE A 370 -9.06 -14.30 -9.28
C ILE A 370 -8.85 -15.80 -9.00
N ARG A 371 -9.83 -16.64 -9.33
CA ARG A 371 -9.76 -18.07 -8.98
C ARG A 371 -8.59 -18.79 -9.67
N ASN A 372 -8.24 -18.43 -10.90
CA ASN A 372 -7.13 -19.05 -11.62
C ASN A 372 -5.78 -18.66 -11.02
N ARG A 373 -5.56 -17.38 -10.70
CA ARG A 373 -4.30 -16.87 -10.12
C ARG A 373 -4.06 -17.37 -8.71
N PHE A 374 -5.12 -17.57 -7.92
CA PHE A 374 -5.03 -18.24 -6.62
C PHE A 374 -4.83 -19.76 -6.75
N ALA A 375 -5.51 -20.44 -7.68
CA ALA A 375 -5.37 -21.88 -7.86
C ALA A 375 -3.99 -22.30 -8.39
N VAL A 376 -3.41 -21.58 -9.35
CA VAL A 376 -2.06 -21.90 -9.89
C VAL A 376 -0.96 -21.81 -8.83
N ARG A 377 -1.22 -21.00 -7.79
CA ARG A 377 -0.34 -20.77 -6.62
C ARG A 377 -0.63 -21.71 -5.45
N GLU A 378 -1.48 -22.72 -5.66
CA GLU A 378 -1.85 -23.74 -4.67
C GLU A 378 -2.54 -23.14 -3.44
N VAL A 379 -3.23 -22.00 -3.59
CA VAL A 379 -4.02 -21.40 -2.52
C VAL A 379 -5.40 -22.05 -2.44
N THR A 380 -6.02 -22.25 -3.60
CA THR A 380 -7.38 -22.80 -3.71
C THR A 380 -7.39 -24.01 -4.65
N THR A 381 -8.45 -24.81 -4.58
CA THR A 381 -8.72 -25.79 -5.63
C THR A 381 -8.98 -25.10 -6.97
N ALA A 382 -8.66 -25.79 -8.06
CA ALA A 382 -8.96 -25.31 -9.39
C ALA A 382 -10.42 -25.63 -9.72
N ALA A 383 -11.31 -24.65 -9.57
CA ALA A 383 -12.73 -24.81 -9.87
C ALA A 383 -13.00 -25.13 -11.36
N THR A 384 -12.09 -24.71 -12.25
CA THR A 384 -12.07 -25.09 -13.67
C THR A 384 -10.68 -25.52 -14.09
N PRO A 385 -10.53 -26.31 -15.17
CA PRO A 385 -9.21 -26.67 -15.68
C PRO A 385 -8.36 -25.42 -15.98
N LEU A 386 -7.14 -25.38 -15.47
CA LEU A 386 -6.20 -24.27 -15.69
C LEU A 386 -5.53 -24.31 -17.07
N ARG A 387 -5.91 -25.24 -17.95
CA ARG A 387 -5.27 -25.48 -19.25
C ARG A 387 -5.21 -24.21 -20.11
N ASP A 388 -6.32 -23.48 -20.23
CA ASP A 388 -6.40 -22.30 -21.08
C ASP A 388 -5.48 -21.19 -20.56
N MET A 389 -5.46 -20.97 -19.24
CA MET A 389 -4.54 -20.05 -18.59
C MET A 389 -3.08 -20.47 -18.83
N MET A 390 -2.73 -21.71 -18.53
CA MET A 390 -1.36 -22.22 -18.62
C MET A 390 -0.82 -22.29 -20.06
N SER A 391 -1.70 -22.40 -21.06
CA SER A 391 -1.33 -22.40 -22.48
C SER A 391 -1.36 -21.00 -23.11
N GLY A 392 -1.77 -19.97 -22.38
CA GLY A 392 -1.97 -18.61 -22.90
C GLY A 392 -3.14 -18.48 -23.88
N LEU A 393 -4.02 -19.47 -23.93
CA LEU A 393 -5.19 -19.53 -24.83
C LEU A 393 -6.48 -19.02 -24.16
N MET A 394 -6.39 -18.54 -22.91
CA MET A 394 -7.51 -17.91 -22.23
C MET A 394 -8.07 -16.76 -23.06
N ARG A 395 -9.41 -16.67 -23.15
CA ARG A 395 -10.08 -15.66 -23.96
C ARG A 395 -10.15 -14.33 -23.20
N MET A 396 -9.00 -13.65 -23.12
CA MET A 396 -8.76 -12.42 -22.35
C MET A 396 -9.63 -11.21 -22.75
N THR A 397 -10.55 -11.33 -23.69
CA THR A 397 -11.43 -10.26 -24.18
C THR A 397 -12.92 -10.59 -24.07
N GLU A 398 -13.28 -11.78 -23.60
CA GLU A 398 -14.67 -12.23 -23.46
C GLU A 398 -15.14 -12.00 -22.02
N ALA A 399 -16.01 -11.01 -21.79
CA ALA A 399 -16.41 -10.58 -20.45
C ALA A 399 -17.13 -11.67 -19.64
N ASP A 400 -17.82 -12.58 -20.32
CA ASP A 400 -18.56 -13.73 -19.81
C ASP A 400 -17.72 -15.02 -19.74
N TYR A 401 -16.42 -14.95 -20.07
CA TYR A 401 -15.56 -16.11 -20.04
C TYR A 401 -15.37 -16.66 -18.62
N THR A 402 -15.81 -17.89 -18.44
CA THR A 402 -15.72 -18.67 -17.20
C THR A 402 -14.92 -19.96 -17.39
N GLY A 403 -14.34 -20.22 -18.57
CA GLY A 403 -13.60 -21.43 -18.87
C GLY A 403 -14.48 -22.67 -19.09
N ASP A 404 -15.43 -22.96 -18.20
CA ASP A 404 -16.33 -24.13 -18.28
C ASP A 404 -17.83 -23.79 -18.30
N GLY A 405 -18.18 -22.51 -18.38
CA GLY A 405 -19.57 -22.03 -18.36
C GLY A 405 -20.14 -21.76 -16.97
N ARG A 406 -19.37 -21.98 -15.88
CA ARG A 406 -19.83 -21.75 -14.51
C ARG A 406 -19.14 -20.55 -13.86
N ASP A 407 -19.94 -19.60 -13.42
CA ASP A 407 -19.46 -18.42 -12.70
C ASP A 407 -19.28 -18.73 -11.21
N VAL A 408 -18.14 -19.34 -10.88
CA VAL A 408 -17.83 -19.82 -9.53
C VAL A 408 -17.48 -18.66 -8.61
N THR A 409 -18.19 -18.57 -7.48
CA THR A 409 -18.01 -17.54 -6.44
C THR A 409 -17.46 -18.06 -5.12
N GLU A 410 -17.21 -19.37 -5.04
CA GLU A 410 -16.69 -20.05 -3.87
C GLU A 410 -15.75 -21.18 -4.29
N VAL A 411 -14.59 -21.25 -3.65
CA VAL A 411 -13.55 -22.25 -3.88
C VAL A 411 -13.05 -22.81 -2.56
N GLU A 412 -12.54 -24.03 -2.62
CA GLU A 412 -12.02 -24.74 -1.45
C GLU A 412 -10.52 -24.48 -1.28
N VAL A 413 -10.00 -24.75 -0.09
CA VAL A 413 -8.55 -24.75 0.18
C VAL A 413 -7.87 -25.81 -0.69
N HIS A 414 -6.73 -25.49 -1.27
CA HIS A 414 -5.97 -26.46 -2.08
C HIS A 414 -5.56 -27.72 -1.29
N ASP A 415 -4.97 -27.52 -0.11
CA ASP A 415 -4.57 -28.58 0.82
C ASP A 415 -4.80 -28.15 2.28
N GLU A 416 -5.80 -28.74 2.92
CA GLU A 416 -6.13 -28.47 4.33
C GLU A 416 -5.07 -28.97 5.32
N HIS A 417 -4.14 -29.82 4.87
CA HIS A 417 -3.05 -30.39 5.66
C HIS A 417 -1.74 -29.63 5.49
N SER A 418 -1.73 -28.58 4.65
CA SER A 418 -0.54 -27.78 4.37
C SER A 418 0.05 -27.16 5.64
N ALA A 419 1.38 -27.14 5.71
CA ALA A 419 2.12 -26.43 6.75
C ALA A 419 1.75 -24.94 6.80
N SER A 420 1.36 -24.33 5.68
CA SER A 420 0.89 -22.94 5.61
C SER A 420 -0.34 -22.64 6.48
N LEU A 421 -1.08 -23.67 6.88
CA LEU A 421 -2.29 -23.57 7.72
C LEU A 421 -2.11 -24.10 9.14
N ARG A 422 -1.13 -25.00 9.35
CA ARG A 422 -1.03 -25.80 10.57
C ARG A 422 0.29 -25.63 11.33
N ALA A 423 1.35 -25.17 10.67
CA ALA A 423 2.61 -24.90 11.35
C ALA A 423 2.49 -23.64 12.21
N GLU A 424 3.39 -23.47 13.16
CA GLU A 424 3.61 -22.16 13.77
C GLU A 424 4.08 -21.18 12.69
N GLN A 425 3.68 -19.91 12.77
CA GLN A 425 4.24 -18.94 11.85
C GLN A 425 5.69 -18.61 12.25
N ASP A 426 6.58 -18.48 11.26
CA ASP A 426 7.93 -18.00 11.51
C ASP A 426 7.96 -16.47 11.35
N ARG A 427 8.22 -15.76 12.47
CA ARG A 427 8.32 -14.30 12.52
C ARG A 427 9.76 -13.82 12.62
N SER A 428 10.75 -14.73 12.55
CA SER A 428 12.16 -14.46 12.90
C SER A 428 12.83 -13.37 12.07
N ARG A 429 12.35 -13.14 10.84
CA ARG A 429 12.84 -12.07 9.96
C ARG A 429 11.92 -10.84 9.92
N CYS A 430 10.72 -10.94 10.48
CA CYS A 430 9.81 -9.81 10.66
C CYS A 430 10.41 -8.77 11.61
N CYS A 431 9.91 -7.55 11.53
CA CYS A 431 10.36 -6.43 12.30
C CYS A 431 9.23 -5.85 13.16
N GLY A 432 9.62 -5.26 14.30
CA GLY A 432 8.68 -4.52 15.15
C GLY A 432 7.53 -5.35 15.71
N THR A 433 6.29 -4.90 15.47
CA THR A 433 5.07 -5.39 16.16
C THR A 433 5.00 -6.90 16.23
N MET A 434 5.11 -7.62 15.11
CA MET A 434 4.86 -9.07 15.14
C MET A 434 5.91 -9.86 15.96
N GLN A 435 7.12 -9.34 16.16
CA GLN A 435 8.13 -9.97 17.01
C GLN A 435 8.01 -9.63 18.50
N MET A 436 7.16 -8.67 18.87
CA MET A 436 7.08 -8.26 20.26
C MET A 436 6.48 -9.38 21.13
N PRO A 437 7.06 -9.68 22.31
CA PRO A 437 6.65 -10.80 23.15
C PRO A 437 5.17 -10.78 23.55
N GLU A 438 4.56 -9.60 23.69
CA GLU A 438 3.14 -9.48 24.06
C GLU A 438 2.20 -10.21 23.08
N TYR A 439 2.52 -10.31 21.79
CA TYR A 439 1.65 -11.00 20.81
C TYR A 439 1.80 -12.52 20.81
N GLN A 440 2.76 -13.04 21.57
CA GLN A 440 2.88 -14.49 21.85
C GLN A 440 1.94 -14.93 22.97
N VAL A 441 1.60 -14.01 23.88
CA VAL A 441 0.84 -14.33 25.10
C VAL A 441 -0.58 -13.76 25.10
N ILE A 442 -0.88 -12.79 24.24
CA ILE A 442 -2.24 -12.24 24.10
C ILE A 442 -3.00 -12.99 23.00
N ASP A 443 -4.15 -13.55 23.39
CA ASP A 443 -5.05 -14.27 22.47
C ASP A 443 -5.59 -13.38 21.34
N ALA A 444 -5.82 -13.99 20.19
CA ALA A 444 -6.33 -13.32 19.00
C ALA A 444 -7.69 -12.65 19.23
N GLU A 445 -8.56 -13.27 20.01
CA GLU A 445 -9.88 -12.73 20.40
C GLU A 445 -9.74 -11.47 21.25
N ARG A 446 -8.74 -11.40 22.14
CA ARG A 446 -8.48 -10.21 22.94
C ARG A 446 -7.98 -9.06 22.07
N LEU A 447 -7.06 -9.35 21.15
CA LEU A 447 -6.55 -8.37 20.20
C LEU A 447 -7.68 -7.82 19.31
N ALA A 448 -8.56 -8.69 18.81
CA ALA A 448 -9.68 -8.35 17.93
C ALA A 448 -10.67 -7.33 18.54
N LYS A 449 -10.77 -7.25 19.88
CA LYS A 449 -11.62 -6.27 20.58
C LYS A 449 -11.12 -4.82 20.50
N ARG A 450 -9.94 -4.56 19.90
CA ARG A 450 -9.27 -3.25 19.89
C ARG A 450 -8.98 -2.74 21.32
N GLY A 451 -8.45 -1.52 21.41
CA GLY A 451 -8.12 -0.84 22.65
C GLY A 451 -6.67 -0.99 23.08
N ALA A 452 -6.37 -0.36 24.22
CA ALA A 452 -5.09 -0.52 24.89
C ALA A 452 -4.87 -1.98 25.29
N LEU A 453 -3.62 -2.39 25.27
CA LEU A 453 -3.14 -3.61 25.90
C LEU A 453 -2.57 -3.16 27.23
N ASP A 454 -3.15 -3.62 28.34
CA ASP A 454 -2.63 -3.34 29.67
C ASP A 454 -1.60 -4.39 30.11
N ASP A 455 -0.85 -4.09 31.18
CA ASP A 455 0.15 -5.01 31.70
C ASP A 455 -0.50 -6.34 32.15
N ASP A 456 -1.73 -6.27 32.69
CA ASP A 456 -2.50 -7.45 33.09
C ASP A 456 -2.86 -8.34 31.89
N ASP A 457 -3.14 -7.77 30.71
CA ASP A 457 -3.39 -8.51 29.47
C ASP A 457 -2.18 -9.33 29.03
N ILE A 458 -0.98 -8.76 29.20
CA ILE A 458 0.30 -9.38 28.85
C ILE A 458 0.68 -10.44 29.89
N LEU A 459 0.50 -10.14 31.17
CA LEU A 459 0.89 -10.99 32.30
C LEU A 459 -0.18 -12.01 32.69
N ARG A 460 -1.36 -12.00 32.04
CA ARG A 460 -2.51 -12.83 32.39
C ARG A 460 -2.15 -14.32 32.62
N PRO A 461 -1.37 -15.01 31.76
CA PRO A 461 -1.00 -16.41 32.02
C PRO A 461 -0.27 -16.60 33.36
N GLU A 462 0.65 -15.70 33.70
CA GLU A 462 1.43 -15.71 34.94
C GLU A 462 0.55 -15.36 36.15
N LEU A 463 -0.32 -14.36 36.01
CA LEU A 463 -1.27 -13.97 37.05
C LEU A 463 -2.27 -15.09 37.38
N GLU A 464 -2.73 -15.85 36.38
CA GLU A 464 -3.58 -17.02 36.58
C GLU A 464 -2.85 -18.19 37.25
N GLU A 465 -1.57 -18.39 36.93
CA GLU A 465 -0.71 -19.35 37.62
C GLU A 465 -0.52 -18.98 39.09
N LEU A 466 -0.17 -17.71 39.38
CA LEU A 466 -0.03 -17.20 40.74
C LEU A 466 -1.34 -17.30 41.53
N SER A 467 -2.47 -16.94 40.92
CA SER A 467 -3.79 -17.07 41.54
C SER A 467 -4.10 -18.53 41.89
N ARG A 468 -3.79 -19.49 41.02
CA ARG A 468 -3.96 -20.92 41.31
C ARG A 468 -2.99 -21.42 42.39
N ALA A 469 -1.78 -20.88 42.46
CA ALA A 469 -0.79 -21.25 43.46
C ALA A 469 -1.14 -20.71 44.86
N PHE A 470 -1.70 -19.50 44.95
CA PHE A 470 -2.06 -18.84 46.22
C PHE A 470 -3.46 -19.19 46.75
N ASN A 471 -4.31 -19.81 45.93
CA ASN A 471 -5.61 -20.36 46.35
C ASN A 471 -5.54 -21.84 46.78
N LYS A 472 -4.34 -22.43 46.84
CA LYS A 472 -4.05 -23.73 47.48
C LYS A 472 -3.51 -23.50 48.88
#